data_AF-A0A1F5N5C6-F1
#
_entry.id   AF-A0A1F5N5C6-F1
#
_cell.length_a   1.000
_cell.length_b   1.000
_cell.length_c   1.000
_cell.angle_alpha   90.00
_cell.angle_beta   90.00
_cell.angle_gamma   90.00
#
_symmetry.space_group_name_H-M   'P 1'
#
loop_
_entity.id
_entity.type
_entity.pdbx_description
1 polymer ?
#
loop_
_entity_poly.entity_id
_entity_poly.type
_entity_poly.pdbx_seq_one_letter_code
_entity_poly.pdbx_strand_id
1 'polypeptide(L)'
;MGIISYGVYIPKYRIKPSRIASAWGKQTDEVEKSLGVFEKAIASIDEDAVTLAVEAALNALGNGQIDPLKIGSITIGSESHPYAVKPSATIVAGILGLPEELLAADLEFACKAGTAGIQLLSGLVGKNGKYALAIGSDVAQSKPSDVLEYTAGSAAAALVLGKENTICHILDFTSFSSDTPDFWRKDTEKFPAHAGRFTGAPSYFAHVSGASELLLKKTKMKAADFDWAIFHMPNAKFPKEAAKRLGFTPAQIAPGFVVEQIGNPYSASSMVGLCATLDIARAGDKIFMCSYGSGAGSDAFAFEVTEKIKAHQALNKNTVAKQIKDKAYIDYSLIAKNILTKYRI
;
A
#
# COMPACT_ATOMS: atom_id res chain seq x y z
N MET A 1 12.55 17.18 -5.73
CA MET A 1 12.19 16.40 -4.52
C MET A 1 11.71 15.04 -4.98
N GLY A 2 11.84 14.00 -4.16
CA GLY A 2 11.41 12.66 -4.51
C GLY A 2 11.77 11.63 -3.47
N ILE A 3 11.69 10.37 -3.86
CA ILE A 3 12.02 9.21 -3.02
C ILE A 3 13.54 9.07 -2.99
N ILE A 4 14.10 8.91 -1.79
CA ILE A 4 15.52 8.62 -1.50
C ILE A 4 15.73 7.13 -1.31
N SER A 5 14.81 6.49 -0.61
CA SER A 5 14.84 5.07 -0.33
C SER A 5 13.44 4.54 -0.08
N TYR A 6 13.25 3.25 -0.25
CA TYR A 6 12.03 2.54 0.08
C TYR A 6 12.32 1.22 0.78
N GLY A 7 11.34 0.75 1.53
CA GLY A 7 11.33 -0.54 2.19
C GLY A 7 9.92 -1.09 2.25
N VAL A 8 9.82 -2.42 2.24
CA VAL A 8 8.56 -3.15 2.29
C VAL A 8 8.68 -4.24 3.34
N TYR A 9 7.57 -4.53 3.99
CA TYR A 9 7.41 -5.75 4.77
C TYR A 9 6.11 -6.44 4.38
N ILE A 10 6.21 -7.70 3.99
CA ILE A 10 5.09 -8.59 3.77
C ILE A 10 5.25 -9.76 4.76
N PRO A 11 4.27 -10.02 5.63
CA PRO A 11 4.30 -11.14 6.58
C PRO A 11 4.70 -12.46 5.92
N LYS A 12 5.25 -13.41 6.69
CA LYS A 12 5.64 -14.72 6.13
C LYS A 12 4.44 -15.62 5.84
N TYR A 13 3.36 -15.51 6.61
CA TYR A 13 2.23 -16.42 6.48
C TYR A 13 1.36 -16.12 5.27
N ARG A 14 0.94 -17.19 4.58
CA ARG A 14 0.04 -17.14 3.41
C ARG A 14 -1.11 -18.10 3.59
N ILE A 15 -2.27 -17.72 3.04
CA ILE A 15 -3.38 -18.64 2.85
C ILE A 15 -3.93 -18.49 1.43
N LYS A 16 -4.36 -19.61 0.84
CA LYS A 16 -5.06 -19.61 -0.45
C LYS A 16 -6.55 -19.33 -0.23
N PRO A 17 -7.19 -18.44 -1.00
CA PRO A 17 -8.63 -18.21 -0.91
C PRO A 17 -9.47 -19.48 -1.08
N SER A 18 -9.01 -20.46 -1.88
CA SER A 18 -9.63 -21.80 -1.97
C SER A 18 -9.74 -22.53 -0.62
N ARG A 19 -8.76 -22.38 0.29
CA ARG A 19 -8.81 -23.00 1.62
C ARG A 19 -9.88 -22.36 2.50
N ILE A 20 -10.04 -21.04 2.39
CA ILE A 20 -11.10 -20.29 3.08
C ILE A 20 -12.47 -20.68 2.50
N ALA A 21 -12.60 -20.70 1.18
CA ALA A 21 -13.83 -21.08 0.49
C ALA A 21 -14.28 -22.50 0.87
N SER A 22 -13.34 -23.45 0.91
CA SER A 22 -13.60 -24.83 1.32
C SER A 22 -14.11 -24.93 2.77
N ALA A 23 -13.54 -24.16 3.71
CA ALA A 23 -14.01 -24.14 5.09
C ALA A 23 -15.44 -23.62 5.24
N TRP A 24 -15.90 -22.77 4.31
CA TRP A 24 -17.26 -22.25 4.25
C TRP A 24 -18.20 -23.03 3.33
N GLY A 25 -17.76 -24.17 2.77
CA GLY A 25 -18.58 -24.96 1.84
C GLY A 25 -18.85 -24.27 0.49
N LYS A 26 -18.02 -23.30 0.08
CA LYS A 26 -18.12 -22.60 -1.21
C LYS A 26 -17.24 -23.25 -2.29
N GLN A 27 -17.61 -23.05 -3.56
CA GLN A 27 -16.83 -23.53 -4.70
C GLN A 27 -15.48 -22.80 -4.82
N THR A 28 -14.39 -23.55 -4.67
CA THR A 28 -13.04 -23.00 -4.52
C THR A 28 -12.53 -22.31 -5.79
N ASP A 29 -12.69 -22.97 -6.93
CA ASP A 29 -12.22 -22.50 -8.23
C ASP A 29 -12.91 -21.21 -8.67
N GLU A 30 -14.20 -21.08 -8.34
CA GLU A 30 -14.99 -19.91 -8.68
C GLU A 30 -14.51 -18.68 -7.90
N VAL A 31 -14.17 -18.84 -6.61
CA VAL A 31 -13.66 -17.74 -5.78
C VAL A 31 -12.33 -17.22 -6.31
N GLU A 32 -11.35 -18.11 -6.54
CA GLU A 32 -10.03 -17.70 -7.01
C GLU A 32 -10.09 -17.06 -8.41
N LYS A 33 -10.80 -17.67 -9.36
CA LYS A 33 -10.96 -17.13 -10.73
C LYS A 33 -11.77 -15.83 -10.75
N SER A 34 -12.78 -15.69 -9.88
CA SER A 34 -13.63 -14.50 -9.85
C SER A 34 -12.95 -13.28 -9.23
N LEU A 35 -11.98 -13.46 -8.33
CA LEU A 35 -11.25 -12.35 -7.71
C LEU A 35 -9.87 -12.16 -8.32
N GLY A 36 -9.31 -13.21 -8.94
CA GLY A 36 -7.94 -13.28 -9.44
C GLY A 36 -6.91 -13.20 -8.31
N VAL A 37 -7.27 -13.68 -7.12
CA VAL A 37 -6.37 -13.77 -5.96
C VAL A 37 -6.16 -15.25 -5.67
N PHE A 38 -4.90 -15.69 -5.66
CA PHE A 38 -4.54 -17.10 -5.51
C PHE A 38 -3.92 -17.39 -4.14
N GLU A 39 -3.39 -16.37 -3.49
CA GLU A 39 -2.94 -16.38 -2.11
C GLU A 39 -2.93 -14.96 -1.55
N LYS A 40 -3.05 -14.84 -0.23
CA LYS A 40 -3.00 -13.56 0.47
C LYS A 40 -2.09 -13.63 1.68
N ALA A 41 -1.44 -12.51 1.99
CA ALA A 41 -0.57 -12.37 3.14
C ALA A 41 -1.40 -12.22 4.42
N ILE A 42 -1.00 -12.95 5.47
CA ILE A 42 -1.67 -12.95 6.77
C ILE A 42 -0.66 -12.56 7.82
N ALA A 43 -0.97 -11.52 8.58
CA ALA A 43 -0.23 -11.19 9.79
C ALA A 43 -0.35 -12.31 10.84
N SER A 44 0.77 -12.64 11.48
CA SER A 44 0.83 -13.47 12.67
C SER A 44 0.11 -12.81 13.85
N ILE A 45 -0.07 -13.55 14.94
CA ILE A 45 -0.78 -13.07 16.14
C ILE A 45 -0.06 -11.90 16.84
N ASP A 46 1.26 -11.83 16.67
CA ASP A 46 2.18 -10.81 17.16
C ASP A 46 2.47 -9.71 16.14
N GLU A 47 1.81 -9.73 14.99
CA GLU A 47 1.94 -8.72 13.94
C GLU A 47 0.69 -7.85 13.85
N ASP A 48 0.89 -6.53 13.92
CA ASP A 48 -0.09 -5.48 13.70
C ASP A 48 0.45 -4.37 12.78
N ALA A 49 -0.39 -3.39 12.42
CA ALA A 49 -0.01 -2.31 11.52
C ALA A 49 1.24 -1.52 11.99
N VAL A 50 1.51 -1.44 13.30
CA VAL A 50 2.70 -0.77 13.84
C VAL A 50 3.94 -1.63 13.60
N THR A 51 3.90 -2.92 13.94
CA THR A 51 5.03 -3.82 13.71
C THR A 51 5.39 -3.94 12.23
N LEU A 52 4.41 -4.05 11.34
CA LEU A 52 4.66 -4.06 9.89
C LEU A 52 5.31 -2.74 9.44
N ALA A 53 4.84 -1.60 9.97
CA ALA A 53 5.39 -0.28 9.66
C ALA A 53 6.85 -0.13 10.13
N VAL A 54 7.19 -0.66 11.32
CA VAL A 54 8.57 -0.71 11.82
C VAL A 54 9.46 -1.46 10.84
N GLU A 55 9.10 -2.68 10.46
CA GLU A 55 9.90 -3.53 9.57
C GLU A 55 10.10 -2.86 8.19
N ALA A 56 9.03 -2.30 7.62
CA ALA A 56 9.13 -1.58 6.35
C ALA A 56 10.04 -0.35 6.45
N ALA A 57 9.96 0.40 7.55
CA ALA A 57 10.79 1.58 7.78
C ALA A 57 12.26 1.23 8.05
N LEU A 58 12.54 0.18 8.83
CA LEU A 58 13.89 -0.35 9.02
C LEU A 58 14.52 -0.75 7.68
N ASN A 59 13.75 -1.44 6.84
CA ASN A 59 14.19 -1.77 5.47
C ASN A 59 14.45 -0.50 4.65
N ALA A 60 13.59 0.51 4.73
CA ALA A 60 13.78 1.77 3.99
C ALA A 60 15.03 2.54 4.44
N LEU A 61 15.27 2.64 5.74
CA LEU A 61 16.45 3.30 6.30
C LEU A 61 17.73 2.51 5.97
N GLY A 62 17.70 1.19 6.13
CA GLY A 62 18.83 0.30 5.83
C GLY A 62 19.20 0.28 4.35
N ASN A 63 18.23 0.14 3.45
CA ASN A 63 18.44 0.14 2.00
C ASN A 63 19.02 1.47 1.49
N GLY A 64 18.67 2.58 2.16
CA GLY A 64 19.16 3.92 1.83
C GLY A 64 20.42 4.32 2.59
N GLN A 65 20.89 3.50 3.54
CA GLN A 65 21.94 3.86 4.51
C GLN A 65 21.67 5.23 5.18
N ILE A 66 20.41 5.46 5.55
CA ILE A 66 19.94 6.73 6.09
C ILE A 66 20.07 6.70 7.61
N ASP A 67 20.78 7.70 8.12
CA ASP A 67 20.82 8.00 9.55
C ASP A 67 19.42 8.41 10.05
N PRO A 68 18.81 7.65 10.99
CA PRO A 68 17.48 7.93 11.52
C PRO A 68 17.34 9.34 12.10
N LEU A 69 18.43 9.91 12.66
CA LEU A 69 18.42 11.26 13.25
C LEU A 69 18.18 12.38 12.24
N LYS A 70 18.21 12.07 10.93
CA LYS A 70 17.95 13.04 9.84
C LYS A 70 16.48 13.12 9.42
N ILE A 71 15.63 12.25 9.97
CA ILE A 71 14.19 12.23 9.69
C ILE A 71 13.51 13.28 10.57
N GLY A 72 12.93 14.30 9.94
CA GLY A 72 12.24 15.40 10.63
C GLY A 72 10.72 15.30 10.67
N SER A 73 10.17 14.40 9.86
CA SER A 73 8.73 14.16 9.80
C SER A 73 8.43 12.70 9.49
N ILE A 74 7.40 12.14 10.13
CA ILE A 74 6.89 10.79 9.89
C ILE A 74 5.36 10.82 9.79
N THR A 75 4.80 10.10 8.81
CA THR A 75 3.37 9.81 8.73
C THR A 75 3.12 8.32 8.61
N ILE A 76 2.12 7.81 9.32
CA ILE A 76 1.62 6.43 9.13
C ILE A 76 0.17 6.47 8.67
N GLY A 77 -0.05 6.09 7.43
CA GLY A 77 -1.37 5.85 6.87
C GLY A 77 -1.83 4.42 7.15
N SER A 78 -2.93 4.28 7.88
CA SER A 78 -3.56 2.99 8.17
C SER A 78 -5.05 3.18 8.41
N GLU A 79 -5.84 2.14 8.14
CA GLU A 79 -7.23 2.02 8.62
C GLU A 79 -7.37 0.90 9.66
N SER A 80 -6.24 0.32 10.08
CA SER A 80 -6.11 -0.75 11.07
C SER A 80 -5.15 -0.41 12.21
N HIS A 81 -5.05 0.88 12.55
CA HIS A 81 -4.32 1.36 13.73
C HIS A 81 -4.74 0.57 14.99
N PRO A 82 -3.78 0.10 15.81
CA PRO A 82 -4.09 -0.74 16.98
C PRO A 82 -4.71 0.06 18.13
N TYR A 83 -4.52 1.38 18.15
CA TYR A 83 -5.05 2.27 19.18
C TYR A 83 -5.94 3.34 18.56
N ALA A 84 -7.02 3.70 19.24
CA ALA A 84 -7.92 4.76 18.79
C ALA A 84 -7.34 6.17 18.94
N VAL A 85 -6.40 6.38 19.87
CA VAL A 85 -5.84 7.70 20.20
C VAL A 85 -4.32 7.71 20.26
N LYS A 86 -3.69 6.66 20.80
CA LYS A 86 -2.23 6.60 20.89
C LYS A 86 -1.63 6.52 19.47
N PRO A 87 -0.77 7.47 19.05
CA PRO A 87 -0.27 7.48 17.69
C PRO A 87 0.65 6.29 17.41
N SER A 88 0.42 5.63 16.29
CA SER A 88 1.29 4.63 15.70
C SER A 88 2.63 5.25 15.31
N ALA A 89 2.60 6.46 14.75
CA ALA A 89 3.77 7.20 14.30
C ALA A 89 4.79 7.42 15.44
N THR A 90 4.34 7.71 16.66
CA THR A 90 5.25 7.92 17.80
C THR A 90 5.86 6.61 18.31
N ILE A 91 5.12 5.49 18.21
CA ILE A 91 5.65 4.16 18.55
C ILE A 91 6.75 3.78 17.56
N VAL A 92 6.48 3.91 16.26
CA VAL A 92 7.46 3.63 15.20
C VAL A 92 8.68 4.54 15.34
N ALA A 93 8.47 5.84 15.54
CA ALA A 93 9.56 6.79 15.74
C ALA A 93 10.48 6.42 16.91
N GLY A 94 9.90 6.04 18.06
CA GLY A 94 10.65 5.60 19.23
C GLY A 94 11.47 4.33 18.97
N ILE A 95 10.90 3.34 18.27
CA ILE A 95 11.60 2.09 17.92
C ILE A 95 12.74 2.34 16.93
N LEU A 96 12.54 3.21 15.95
CA LEU A 96 13.56 3.56 14.96
C LEU A 96 14.66 4.49 15.50
N GLY A 97 14.49 5.05 16.70
CA GLY A 97 15.42 6.05 17.27
C GLY A 97 15.41 7.37 16.49
N LEU A 98 14.24 7.80 16.01
CA LEU A 98 14.07 9.13 15.40
C LEU A 98 14.25 10.24 16.46
N PRO A 99 14.59 11.49 16.08
CA PRO A 99 14.77 12.57 17.04
C PRO A 99 13.44 12.96 17.72
N GLU A 100 13.51 13.62 18.87
CA GLU A 100 12.32 14.16 19.56
C GLU A 100 11.76 15.40 18.84
N GLU A 101 12.60 16.17 18.16
CA GLU A 101 12.19 17.25 17.26
C GLU A 101 11.68 16.64 15.94
N LEU A 102 10.46 16.12 16.00
CA LEU A 102 9.85 15.31 14.95
C LEU A 102 8.38 15.66 14.81
N LEU A 103 7.94 15.95 13.58
CA LEU A 103 6.53 15.93 13.25
C LEU A 103 6.07 14.48 13.08
N ALA A 104 5.16 14.00 13.91
CA ALA A 104 4.59 12.67 13.81
C ALA A 104 3.07 12.75 13.66
N ALA A 105 2.51 12.07 12.65
CA ALA A 105 1.08 12.03 12.43
C ALA A 105 0.59 10.65 11.96
N ASP A 106 -0.51 10.19 12.51
CA ASP A 106 -1.29 9.09 11.95
C ASP A 106 -2.31 9.67 10.96
N LEU A 107 -2.52 8.97 9.85
CA LEU A 107 -3.43 9.37 8.79
C LEU A 107 -4.45 8.27 8.56
N GLU A 108 -5.71 8.67 8.43
CA GLU A 108 -6.82 7.76 8.14
C GLU A 108 -7.62 8.32 6.95
N PHE A 109 -7.61 7.58 5.86
CA PHE A 109 -8.47 7.79 4.68
C PHE A 109 -8.50 6.46 3.91
N ALA A 110 -9.06 5.44 4.56
CA ALA A 110 -9.12 4.07 4.05
C ALA A 110 -7.79 3.67 3.36
N CYS A 111 -7.88 2.99 2.22
CA CYS A 111 -6.73 2.47 1.50
C CYS A 111 -5.84 3.53 0.81
N LYS A 112 -6.17 4.84 0.87
CA LYS A 112 -5.29 5.92 0.36
C LYS A 112 -4.51 6.64 1.45
N ALA A 113 -4.68 6.27 2.72
CA ALA A 113 -4.05 6.98 3.84
C ALA A 113 -2.51 7.06 3.68
N GLY A 114 -1.87 5.99 3.19
CA GLY A 114 -0.44 5.97 2.92
C GLY A 114 0.00 6.98 1.86
N THR A 115 -0.77 7.12 0.77
CA THR A 115 -0.45 8.09 -0.30
C THR A 115 -0.75 9.54 0.09
N ALA A 116 -1.74 9.77 0.95
CA ALA A 116 -1.94 11.09 1.56
C ALA A 116 -0.70 11.54 2.33
N GLY A 117 -0.03 10.62 3.04
CA GLY A 117 1.25 10.88 3.71
C GLY A 117 2.36 11.32 2.75
N ILE A 118 2.46 10.71 1.58
CA ILE A 118 3.42 11.12 0.54
C ILE A 118 3.19 12.57 0.12
N GLN A 119 1.93 12.96 -0.14
CA GLN A 119 1.59 14.33 -0.57
C GLN A 119 1.87 15.36 0.52
N LEU A 120 1.45 15.09 1.75
CA LEU A 120 1.67 15.99 2.89
C LEU A 120 3.16 16.18 3.16
N LEU A 121 3.91 15.08 3.22
CA LEU A 121 5.34 15.14 3.47
C LEU A 121 6.12 15.75 2.30
N SER A 122 5.66 15.61 1.06
CA SER A 122 6.24 16.30 -0.09
C SER A 122 6.34 17.83 0.10
N GLY A 123 5.39 18.44 0.80
CA GLY A 123 5.42 19.87 1.16
C GLY A 123 6.31 20.21 2.36
N LEU A 124 6.58 19.23 3.24
CA LEU A 124 7.31 19.41 4.50
C LEU A 124 8.78 18.97 4.45
N VAL A 125 9.18 18.18 3.44
CA VAL A 125 10.57 17.72 3.28
C VAL A 125 11.54 18.90 3.32
N GLY A 126 12.55 18.81 4.20
CA GLY A 126 13.55 19.86 4.39
C GLY A 126 13.12 21.00 5.32
N LYS A 127 11.96 20.92 5.99
CA LYS A 127 11.51 21.91 6.98
C LYS A 127 11.88 21.53 8.41
N ASN A 128 11.57 20.31 8.82
CA ASN A 128 11.80 19.82 10.20
C ASN A 128 12.98 18.85 10.29
N GLY A 129 13.73 18.67 9.20
CA GLY A 129 14.83 17.70 9.06
C GLY A 129 15.19 17.49 7.60
N LYS A 130 16.25 16.72 7.32
CA LYS A 130 16.72 16.50 5.95
C LYS A 130 15.76 15.63 5.13
N TYR A 131 15.15 14.66 5.79
CA TYR A 131 14.28 13.66 5.19
C TYR A 131 12.92 13.58 5.90
N ALA A 132 11.94 13.00 5.21
CA ALA A 132 10.63 12.68 5.78
C ALA A 132 10.27 11.22 5.47
N LEU A 133 9.52 10.57 6.35
CA LEU A 133 9.18 9.14 6.27
C LEU A 133 7.67 8.95 6.10
N ALA A 134 7.24 8.55 4.91
CA ALA A 134 5.84 8.22 4.62
C ALA A 134 5.64 6.71 4.67
N ILE A 135 4.73 6.22 5.50
CA ILE A 135 4.45 4.79 5.66
C ILE A 135 2.97 4.53 5.37
N GLY A 136 2.67 3.52 4.54
CA GLY A 136 1.36 2.90 4.44
C GLY A 136 1.44 1.50 5.04
N SER A 137 0.55 1.16 5.98
CA SER A 137 0.61 -0.12 6.70
C SER A 137 -0.77 -0.59 7.12
N ASP A 138 -1.12 -1.83 6.80
CA ASP A 138 -2.37 -2.41 7.28
C ASP A 138 -2.29 -3.92 7.51
N VAL A 139 -3.05 -4.35 8.51
CA VAL A 139 -3.53 -5.73 8.67
C VAL A 139 -5.03 -5.69 8.32
N ALA A 140 -5.35 -5.88 7.04
CA ALA A 140 -6.71 -5.74 6.54
C ALA A 140 -7.66 -6.70 7.25
N GLN A 141 -8.81 -6.15 7.66
CA GLN A 141 -9.80 -6.86 8.46
C GLN A 141 -10.96 -7.30 7.57
N SER A 142 -11.44 -8.52 7.77
CA SER A 142 -12.60 -9.04 7.05
C SER A 142 -13.44 -9.89 7.98
N LYS A 143 -14.76 -9.74 7.90
CA LYS A 143 -15.68 -10.60 8.64
C LYS A 143 -15.58 -12.04 8.10
N PRO A 144 -15.57 -13.07 8.95
CA PRO A 144 -15.57 -14.46 8.48
C PRO A 144 -16.77 -14.74 7.55
N SER A 145 -16.52 -15.47 6.45
CA SER A 145 -17.46 -15.79 5.36
C SER A 145 -17.80 -14.64 4.40
N ASP A 146 -17.36 -13.41 4.70
CA ASP A 146 -17.54 -12.25 3.82
C ASP A 146 -16.65 -12.32 2.56
N VAL A 147 -17.06 -11.65 1.48
CA VAL A 147 -16.29 -11.64 0.23
C VAL A 147 -14.91 -10.99 0.40
N LEU A 148 -14.77 -10.02 1.31
CA LEU A 148 -13.50 -9.39 1.63
C LEU A 148 -12.50 -10.37 2.25
N GLU A 149 -12.97 -11.46 2.87
CA GLU A 149 -12.08 -12.46 3.49
C GLU A 149 -11.12 -13.08 2.47
N TYR A 150 -11.55 -13.18 1.21
CA TYR A 150 -10.75 -13.76 0.12
C TYR A 150 -9.67 -12.80 -0.40
N THR A 151 -9.79 -11.50 -0.18
CA THR A 151 -8.84 -10.50 -0.69
C THR A 151 -8.07 -9.78 0.40
N ALA A 152 -8.59 -9.62 1.62
CA ALA A 152 -7.93 -8.92 2.72
C ALA A 152 -6.54 -9.51 3.02
N GLY A 153 -5.51 -8.69 2.85
CA GLY A 153 -4.11 -9.05 3.03
C GLY A 153 -3.43 -8.19 4.10
N SER A 154 -2.13 -8.37 4.28
CA SER A 154 -1.36 -7.58 5.24
C SER A 154 0.02 -7.26 4.66
N ALA A 155 0.43 -6.01 4.77
CA ALA A 155 1.75 -5.54 4.36
C ALA A 155 1.97 -4.10 4.84
N ALA A 156 3.21 -3.65 4.77
CA ALA A 156 3.59 -2.26 4.91
C ALA A 156 4.61 -1.85 3.85
N ALA A 157 4.58 -0.58 3.48
CA ALA A 157 5.58 0.05 2.64
C ALA A 157 5.96 1.41 3.22
N ALA A 158 7.25 1.71 3.26
CA ALA A 158 7.81 2.95 3.77
C ALA A 158 8.67 3.62 2.70
N LEU A 159 8.47 4.92 2.51
CA LEU A 159 9.22 5.76 1.59
C LEU A 159 9.92 6.86 2.37
N VAL A 160 11.23 6.97 2.20
CA VAL A 160 11.98 8.13 2.67
C VAL A 160 12.01 9.17 1.55
N LEU A 161 11.50 10.36 1.82
CA LEU A 161 11.43 11.49 0.89
C LEU A 161 12.53 12.51 1.18
N GLY A 162 13.05 13.15 0.13
CA GLY A 162 14.16 14.10 0.23
C GLY A 162 14.28 14.99 -1.01
N LYS A 163 15.15 16.01 -0.92
CA LYS A 163 15.42 16.95 -2.02
C LYS A 163 16.61 16.54 -2.89
N GLU A 164 17.61 15.94 -2.27
CA GLU A 164 18.88 15.54 -2.88
C GLU A 164 19.00 14.02 -2.91
N ASN A 165 19.79 13.49 -3.85
CA ASN A 165 20.05 12.05 -3.94
C ASN A 165 18.82 11.17 -4.14
N THR A 166 17.78 11.71 -4.79
CA THR A 166 16.56 10.97 -5.09
C THR A 166 16.82 9.84 -6.08
N ILE A 167 16.34 8.64 -5.77
CA ILE A 167 16.29 7.49 -6.67
C ILE A 167 15.12 7.56 -7.65
N CYS A 168 14.09 8.33 -7.28
CA CYS A 168 12.90 8.55 -8.09
C CYS A 168 12.34 9.95 -7.79
N HIS A 169 12.27 10.81 -8.79
CA HIS A 169 11.63 12.12 -8.68
C HIS A 169 10.11 11.98 -8.62
N ILE A 170 9.47 12.81 -7.79
CA ILE A 170 8.03 13.05 -7.87
C ILE A 170 7.87 14.23 -8.83
N LEU A 171 7.35 13.97 -10.03
CA LEU A 171 7.14 15.00 -11.05
C LEU A 171 5.92 15.85 -10.70
N ASP A 172 4.80 15.19 -10.41
CA ASP A 172 3.57 15.85 -10.03
C ASP A 172 2.63 14.86 -9.30
N PHE A 173 1.64 15.40 -8.60
CA PHE A 173 0.53 14.64 -8.03
C PHE A 173 -0.76 15.48 -7.98
N THR A 174 -1.89 14.79 -7.85
CA THR A 174 -3.21 15.39 -7.61
C THR A 174 -4.09 14.45 -6.81
N SER A 175 -5.17 14.97 -6.24
CA SER A 175 -6.20 14.19 -5.59
C SER A 175 -7.58 14.46 -6.21
N PHE A 176 -8.45 13.46 -6.16
CA PHE A 176 -9.87 13.56 -6.51
C PHE A 176 -10.66 12.89 -5.40
N SER A 177 -11.51 13.64 -4.68
CA SER A 177 -12.25 13.14 -3.52
C SER A 177 -13.71 13.59 -3.55
N SER A 178 -14.60 12.78 -3.01
CA SER A 178 -16.01 13.12 -2.78
C SER A 178 -16.55 12.33 -1.59
N ASP A 179 -17.71 12.72 -1.06
CA ASP A 179 -18.44 11.88 -0.11
C ASP A 179 -19.15 10.75 -0.89
N THR A 180 -18.58 9.54 -0.83
CA THR A 180 -19.12 8.34 -1.48
C THR A 180 -19.05 7.17 -0.49
N PRO A 181 -20.17 6.77 0.15
CA PRO A 181 -20.18 5.82 1.25
C PRO A 181 -20.17 4.37 0.77
N ASP A 182 -19.08 3.93 0.16
CA ASP A 182 -18.98 2.59 -0.43
C ASP A 182 -18.37 1.53 0.49
N PHE A 183 -17.52 1.92 1.44
CA PHE A 183 -16.92 1.05 2.45
C PHE A 183 -16.56 1.88 3.68
N TRP A 184 -16.79 1.33 4.87
CA TRP A 184 -16.53 2.01 6.14
C TRP A 184 -16.38 1.01 7.28
N ARG A 185 -15.74 1.44 8.36
CA ARG A 185 -15.73 0.73 9.65
C ARG A 185 -16.00 1.75 10.75
N LYS A 186 -17.04 1.53 11.56
CA LYS A 186 -17.28 2.39 12.73
C LYS A 186 -16.28 2.04 13.83
N ASP A 187 -16.00 2.98 14.71
CA ASP A 187 -15.09 2.87 15.86
C ASP A 187 -15.32 1.63 16.75
N THR A 188 -16.58 1.25 16.94
CA THR A 188 -17.01 0.11 17.76
C THR A 188 -17.08 -1.21 17.00
N GLU A 189 -16.93 -1.19 15.67
CA GLU A 189 -17.03 -2.38 14.83
C GLU A 189 -15.66 -3.01 14.57
N LYS A 190 -15.62 -4.34 14.67
CA LYS A 190 -14.39 -5.14 14.46
C LYS A 190 -14.06 -5.37 12.99
N PHE A 191 -15.07 -5.31 12.13
CA PHE A 191 -14.97 -5.59 10.71
C PHE A 191 -15.63 -4.47 9.91
N PRO A 192 -15.13 -4.18 8.70
CA PRO A 192 -15.75 -3.18 7.86
C PRO A 192 -17.08 -3.67 7.27
N ALA A 193 -17.90 -2.70 6.85
CA ALA A 193 -19.06 -2.89 6.00
C ALA A 193 -18.79 -2.31 4.61
N HIS A 194 -19.51 -2.81 3.60
CA HIS A 194 -19.36 -2.36 2.22
C HIS A 194 -20.68 -2.36 1.45
N ALA A 195 -20.81 -1.49 0.46
CA ALA A 195 -21.95 -1.37 -0.43
C ALA A 195 -21.86 -2.29 -1.68
N GLY A 196 -20.89 -3.20 -1.71
CA GLY A 196 -20.80 -4.28 -2.69
C GLY A 196 -20.54 -3.76 -4.10
N ARG A 197 -21.48 -3.96 -5.03
CA ARG A 197 -21.31 -3.48 -6.43
C ARG A 197 -21.15 -1.96 -6.53
N PHE A 198 -21.66 -1.21 -5.55
CA PHE A 198 -21.51 0.25 -5.49
C PHE A 198 -20.04 0.69 -5.31
N THR A 199 -19.20 -0.14 -4.70
CA THR A 199 -17.74 0.10 -4.61
C THR A 199 -17.05 0.11 -5.98
N GLY A 200 -17.65 -0.50 -7.00
CA GLY A 200 -17.11 -0.54 -8.36
C GLY A 200 -17.22 0.79 -9.11
N ALA A 201 -18.23 0.91 -9.98
CA ALA A 201 -18.37 2.05 -10.89
C ALA A 201 -18.58 3.40 -10.17
N PRO A 202 -19.51 3.51 -9.20
CA PRO A 202 -19.76 4.76 -8.49
C PRO A 202 -18.59 5.28 -7.65
N SER A 203 -17.78 4.37 -7.08
CA SER A 203 -16.68 4.77 -6.18
C SER A 203 -15.30 4.54 -6.81
N TYR A 204 -14.77 3.30 -6.82
CA TYR A 204 -13.41 3.01 -7.29
C TYR A 204 -13.12 3.56 -8.69
N PHE A 205 -13.94 3.22 -9.69
CA PHE A 205 -13.64 3.64 -11.07
C PHE A 205 -13.82 5.13 -11.29
N ALA A 206 -14.81 5.77 -10.67
CA ALA A 206 -15.03 7.21 -10.77
C ALA A 206 -13.83 8.00 -10.22
N HIS A 207 -13.33 7.62 -9.03
CA HIS A 207 -12.24 8.34 -8.38
C HIS A 207 -10.89 8.06 -9.04
N VAL A 208 -10.62 6.80 -9.40
CA VAL A 208 -9.38 6.43 -10.10
C VAL A 208 -9.31 7.11 -11.45
N SER A 209 -10.38 7.08 -12.27
CA SER A 209 -10.40 7.80 -13.54
C SER A 209 -10.28 9.31 -13.33
N GLY A 210 -11.03 9.90 -12.39
CA GLY A 210 -11.00 11.33 -12.11
C GLY A 210 -9.60 11.83 -11.72
N ALA A 211 -8.94 11.18 -10.76
CA ALA A 211 -7.57 11.56 -10.36
C ALA A 211 -6.56 11.34 -11.49
N SER A 212 -6.68 10.22 -12.22
CA SER A 212 -5.78 9.87 -13.32
C SER A 212 -5.86 10.89 -14.46
N GLU A 213 -7.06 11.23 -14.91
CA GLU A 213 -7.30 12.20 -15.99
C GLU A 213 -6.84 13.60 -15.59
N LEU A 214 -7.09 14.01 -14.34
CA LEU A 214 -6.57 15.29 -13.82
C LEU A 214 -5.04 15.34 -13.89
N LEU A 215 -4.35 14.28 -13.46
CA LEU A 215 -2.90 14.24 -13.49
C LEU A 215 -2.35 14.23 -14.92
N LEU A 216 -2.90 13.38 -15.79
CA LEU A 216 -2.49 13.28 -17.20
C LEU A 216 -2.67 14.63 -17.91
N LYS A 217 -3.79 15.31 -17.66
CA LYS A 217 -4.02 16.66 -18.18
C LYS A 217 -3.03 17.68 -17.62
N LYS A 218 -2.78 17.66 -16.32
CA LYS A 218 -1.85 18.59 -15.63
C LYS A 218 -0.42 18.44 -16.15
N THR A 219 0.04 17.20 -16.31
CA THR A 219 1.39 16.85 -16.79
C THR A 219 1.52 16.90 -18.32
N LYS A 220 0.40 16.99 -19.05
CA LYS A 220 0.33 16.87 -20.52
C LYS A 220 0.91 15.54 -21.03
N MET A 221 0.80 14.49 -20.22
CA MET A 221 1.25 13.14 -20.55
C MET A 221 0.04 12.26 -20.90
N LYS A 222 0.30 11.16 -21.61
CA LYS A 222 -0.64 10.07 -21.90
C LYS A 222 -0.09 8.76 -21.34
N ALA A 223 -0.95 7.74 -21.24
CA ALA A 223 -0.55 6.42 -20.73
C ALA A 223 0.68 5.82 -21.43
N ALA A 224 0.86 6.09 -22.73
CA ALA A 224 2.00 5.61 -23.52
C ALA A 224 3.34 6.32 -23.19
N ASP A 225 3.33 7.41 -22.43
CA ASP A 225 4.55 8.13 -22.01
C ASP A 225 5.13 7.56 -20.70
N PHE A 226 4.42 6.62 -20.06
CA PHE A 226 4.87 5.94 -18.85
C PHE A 226 5.33 4.53 -19.18
N ASP A 227 6.44 4.10 -18.60
CA ASP A 227 6.94 2.73 -18.70
C ASP A 227 6.15 1.78 -17.79
N TRP A 228 5.73 2.28 -16.63
CA TRP A 228 5.04 1.50 -15.61
C TRP A 228 3.81 2.20 -15.05
N ALA A 229 2.83 1.42 -14.62
CA ALA A 229 1.60 1.93 -14.02
C ALA A 229 1.18 1.10 -12.80
N ILE A 230 0.75 1.76 -11.73
CA ILE A 230 0.25 1.12 -10.52
C ILE A 230 -1.15 1.67 -10.23
N PHE A 231 -2.09 0.78 -9.95
CA PHE A 231 -3.43 1.13 -9.49
C PHE A 231 -3.67 0.48 -8.14
N HIS A 232 -4.50 1.06 -7.28
CA HIS A 232 -4.92 0.38 -6.05
C HIS A 232 -5.56 -0.98 -6.36
N MET A 233 -5.25 -2.00 -5.57
CA MET A 233 -5.63 -3.38 -5.89
C MET A 233 -6.54 -4.00 -4.82
N PRO A 234 -7.85 -3.68 -4.81
CA PRO A 234 -8.79 -4.32 -3.88
C PRO A 234 -9.05 -5.80 -4.24
N ASN A 235 -8.83 -6.14 -5.50
CA ASN A 235 -8.81 -7.46 -6.11
C ASN A 235 -8.00 -7.35 -7.42
N ALA A 236 -7.86 -8.44 -8.20
CA ALA A 236 -7.12 -8.38 -9.45
C ALA A 236 -7.92 -7.83 -10.65
N LYS A 237 -9.24 -7.72 -10.57
CA LYS A 237 -10.08 -7.26 -11.70
C LYS A 237 -10.11 -5.74 -11.85
N PHE A 238 -10.32 -5.03 -10.75
CA PHE A 238 -10.49 -3.58 -10.70
C PHE A 238 -9.29 -2.80 -11.27
N PRO A 239 -8.05 -3.05 -10.81
CA PRO A 239 -6.86 -2.40 -11.38
C PRO A 239 -6.64 -2.72 -12.86
N LYS A 240 -6.88 -3.96 -13.30
CA LYS A 240 -6.78 -4.34 -14.74
C LYS A 240 -7.78 -3.56 -15.60
N GLU A 241 -9.02 -3.43 -15.12
CA GLU A 241 -10.07 -2.68 -15.81
C GLU A 241 -9.79 -1.17 -15.83
N ALA A 242 -9.34 -0.59 -14.70
CA ALA A 242 -8.97 0.82 -14.64
C ALA A 242 -7.79 1.15 -15.58
N ALA A 243 -6.74 0.33 -15.55
CA ALA A 243 -5.59 0.45 -16.46
C ALA A 243 -6.05 0.46 -17.92
N LYS A 244 -6.89 -0.53 -18.30
CA LYS A 244 -7.43 -0.64 -19.66
C LYS A 244 -8.22 0.60 -20.08
N ARG A 245 -9.10 1.13 -19.22
CA ARG A 245 -9.91 2.34 -19.50
C ARG A 245 -9.05 3.58 -19.75
N LEU A 246 -7.95 3.69 -19.02
CA LEU A 246 -7.01 4.82 -19.11
C LEU A 246 -5.96 4.65 -20.22
N GLY A 247 -5.98 3.53 -20.95
CA GLY A 247 -5.06 3.25 -22.06
C GLY A 247 -3.72 2.63 -21.65
N PHE A 248 -3.59 2.16 -20.41
CA PHE A 248 -2.41 1.39 -19.99
C PHE A 248 -2.54 -0.09 -20.39
N THR A 249 -1.39 -0.72 -20.62
CA THR A 249 -1.27 -2.11 -21.03
C THR A 249 -1.02 -3.04 -19.84
N PRO A 250 -1.32 -4.34 -19.96
CA PRO A 250 -0.95 -5.34 -18.95
C PRO A 250 0.55 -5.37 -18.62
N ALA A 251 1.41 -5.11 -19.62
CA ALA A 251 2.86 -5.08 -19.43
C ALA A 251 3.29 -3.93 -18.51
N GLN A 252 2.69 -2.74 -18.65
CA GLN A 252 2.99 -1.58 -17.81
C GLN A 252 2.60 -1.81 -16.34
N ILE A 253 1.53 -2.57 -16.07
CA ILE A 253 1.09 -2.84 -14.69
C ILE A 253 1.76 -4.03 -14.03
N ALA A 254 2.33 -4.96 -14.83
CA ALA A 254 2.80 -6.26 -14.36
C ALA A 254 3.77 -6.20 -13.15
N PRO A 255 4.77 -5.30 -13.09
CA PRO A 255 5.73 -5.30 -11.98
C PRO A 255 5.08 -4.98 -10.62
N GLY A 256 4.14 -4.04 -10.60
CA GLY A 256 3.43 -3.62 -9.39
C GLY A 256 2.22 -4.49 -9.06
N PHE A 257 1.88 -5.48 -9.90
CA PHE A 257 0.64 -6.26 -9.82
C PHE A 257 0.71 -7.41 -8.82
N VAL A 258 0.93 -7.09 -7.54
CA VAL A 258 1.22 -8.10 -6.50
C VAL A 258 -0.03 -8.71 -5.83
N VAL A 259 -1.21 -8.16 -6.09
CA VAL A 259 -2.48 -8.56 -5.42
C VAL A 259 -2.81 -10.04 -5.58
N GLU A 260 -2.38 -10.67 -6.66
CA GLU A 260 -2.63 -12.10 -6.91
C GLU A 260 -1.94 -12.99 -5.86
N GLN A 261 -0.90 -12.46 -5.19
CA GLN A 261 0.01 -13.18 -4.30
C GLN A 261 0.04 -12.66 -2.85
N ILE A 262 -0.46 -11.44 -2.61
CA ILE A 262 -0.47 -10.86 -1.26
C ILE A 262 -1.85 -10.39 -0.81
N GLY A 263 -2.84 -10.35 -1.70
CA GLY A 263 -4.15 -9.74 -1.43
C GLY A 263 -4.08 -8.21 -1.37
N ASN A 264 -5.05 -7.61 -0.67
CA ASN A 264 -5.21 -6.18 -0.49
C ASN A 264 -4.75 -5.77 0.92
N PRO A 265 -3.54 -5.22 1.08
CA PRO A 265 -3.06 -4.67 2.34
C PRO A 265 -3.44 -3.18 2.49
N TYR A 266 -4.65 -2.82 2.06
CA TYR A 266 -5.24 -1.48 2.17
C TYR A 266 -4.27 -0.33 1.88
N SER A 267 -3.89 0.48 2.87
CA SER A 267 -3.05 1.68 2.72
C SER A 267 -1.68 1.40 2.14
N ALA A 268 -1.18 0.18 2.27
CA ALA A 268 0.08 -0.25 1.70
C ALA A 268 -0.04 -0.67 0.22
N SER A 269 -1.25 -0.94 -0.29
CA SER A 269 -1.46 -1.63 -1.58
C SER A 269 -0.73 -0.97 -2.77
N SER A 270 -1.01 0.31 -3.02
CA SER A 270 -0.36 1.04 -4.12
C SER A 270 1.14 1.28 -3.85
N MET A 271 1.53 1.47 -2.59
CA MET A 271 2.92 1.73 -2.21
C MET A 271 3.80 0.47 -2.35
N VAL A 272 3.28 -0.71 -2.00
CA VAL A 272 3.96 -1.99 -2.26
C VAL A 272 4.09 -2.22 -3.76
N GLY A 273 3.05 -1.90 -4.54
CA GLY A 273 3.12 -1.93 -6.01
C GLY A 273 4.22 -1.01 -6.57
N LEU A 274 4.33 0.22 -6.05
CA LEU A 274 5.41 1.15 -6.41
C LEU A 274 6.79 0.57 -6.07
N CYS A 275 6.97 0.00 -4.88
CA CYS A 275 8.23 -0.61 -4.46
C CYS A 275 8.61 -1.82 -5.34
N ALA A 276 7.63 -2.67 -5.69
CA ALA A 276 7.85 -3.81 -6.58
C ALA A 276 8.28 -3.36 -7.99
N THR A 277 7.74 -2.25 -8.48
CA THR A 277 8.18 -1.62 -9.72
C THR A 277 9.60 -1.06 -9.58
N LEU A 278 9.90 -0.35 -8.48
CA LEU A 278 11.24 0.21 -8.21
C LEU A 278 12.32 -0.86 -8.02
N ASP A 279 11.96 -2.10 -7.63
CA ASP A 279 12.90 -3.22 -7.57
C ASP A 279 13.49 -3.57 -8.94
N ILE A 280 12.80 -3.25 -10.05
CA ILE A 280 13.23 -3.60 -11.42
C ILE A 280 13.39 -2.40 -12.36
N ALA A 281 12.94 -1.21 -11.96
CA ALA A 281 12.94 -0.03 -12.81
C ALA A 281 14.36 0.42 -13.18
N ARG A 282 14.46 1.07 -14.33
CA ARG A 282 15.71 1.61 -14.88
C ARG A 282 15.70 3.14 -14.81
N ALA A 283 16.88 3.72 -14.83
CA ALA A 283 17.00 5.17 -14.93
C ALA A 283 16.29 5.69 -16.19
N GLY A 284 15.52 6.76 -16.04
CA GLY A 284 14.69 7.35 -17.09
C GLY A 284 13.26 6.81 -17.15
N ASP A 285 12.99 5.65 -16.53
CA ASP A 285 11.64 5.08 -16.51
C ASP A 285 10.65 6.04 -15.86
N LYS A 286 9.48 6.21 -16.47
CA LYS A 286 8.35 6.97 -15.93
C LYS A 286 7.33 6.04 -15.34
N ILE A 287 6.92 6.36 -14.11
CA ILE A 287 5.97 5.55 -13.35
C ILE A 287 4.71 6.38 -13.09
N PHE A 288 3.57 5.84 -13.49
CA PHE A 288 2.26 6.34 -13.10
C PHE A 288 1.78 5.55 -11.88
N MET A 289 1.21 6.21 -10.87
CA MET A 289 0.53 5.53 -9.77
C MET A 289 -0.79 6.23 -9.46
N CYS A 290 -1.88 5.48 -9.32
CA CYS A 290 -3.14 5.99 -8.78
C CYS A 290 -3.62 5.10 -7.62
N SER A 291 -3.68 5.66 -6.42
CA SER A 291 -4.29 5.02 -5.26
C SER A 291 -5.79 5.24 -5.24
N TYR A 292 -6.46 4.55 -4.32
CA TYR A 292 -7.86 4.72 -4.02
C TYR A 292 -8.09 4.38 -2.55
N GLY A 293 -8.95 5.13 -1.90
CA GLY A 293 -9.49 4.83 -0.58
C GLY A 293 -10.98 5.12 -0.60
N SER A 294 -11.78 4.19 -0.08
CA SER A 294 -13.22 4.33 0.03
C SER A 294 -13.64 5.48 0.96
N GLY A 295 -14.87 5.97 0.79
CA GLY A 295 -15.40 7.13 1.51
C GLY A 295 -15.61 8.44 0.72
N ALA A 296 -14.98 8.79 -0.40
CA ALA A 296 -13.93 8.13 -1.16
C ALA A 296 -12.99 9.15 -1.82
N GLY A 297 -11.81 8.69 -2.22
CA GLY A 297 -10.83 9.50 -2.92
C GLY A 297 -9.70 8.71 -3.58
N SER A 298 -9.03 9.34 -4.52
CA SER A 298 -7.86 8.82 -5.21
C SER A 298 -6.75 9.85 -5.25
N ASP A 299 -5.50 9.38 -5.09
CA ASP A 299 -4.31 10.20 -5.30
C ASP A 299 -3.55 9.64 -6.51
N ALA A 300 -3.30 10.50 -7.51
CA ALA A 300 -2.52 10.15 -8.68
C ALA A 300 -1.15 10.83 -8.63
N PHE A 301 -0.10 10.11 -9.02
CA PHE A 301 1.29 10.55 -9.03
C PHE A 301 1.97 10.21 -10.36
N ALA A 302 2.85 11.10 -10.81
CA ALA A 302 3.79 10.87 -11.87
C ALA A 302 5.20 10.90 -11.30
N PHE A 303 6.00 9.87 -11.59
CA PHE A 303 7.38 9.77 -11.14
C PHE A 303 8.35 9.55 -12.29
N GLU A 304 9.61 9.88 -12.06
CA GLU A 304 10.72 9.58 -12.98
C GLU A 304 11.91 9.01 -12.21
N VAL A 305 12.35 7.82 -12.61
CA VAL A 305 13.44 7.10 -11.97
C VAL A 305 14.79 7.70 -12.37
N THR A 306 15.70 7.84 -11.42
CA THR A 306 17.01 8.45 -11.65
C THR A 306 18.11 7.40 -11.74
N GLU A 307 19.30 7.81 -12.19
CA GLU A 307 20.50 6.96 -12.22
C GLU A 307 20.88 6.36 -10.85
N LYS A 308 20.42 6.96 -9.74
CA LYS A 308 20.73 6.49 -8.39
C LYS A 308 20.01 5.20 -8.02
N ILE A 309 18.98 4.80 -8.79
CA ILE A 309 18.20 3.60 -8.51
C ILE A 309 19.07 2.32 -8.48
N LYS A 310 20.08 2.21 -9.35
CA LYS A 310 20.94 1.01 -9.44
C LYS A 310 21.72 0.75 -8.16
N ALA A 311 22.28 1.81 -7.57
CA ALA A 311 23.02 1.71 -6.31
C ALA A 311 22.10 1.32 -5.16
N HIS A 312 20.88 1.87 -5.13
CA HIS A 312 19.86 1.52 -4.14
C HIS A 312 19.38 0.06 -4.28
N GLN A 313 19.05 -0.39 -5.49
CA GLN A 313 18.66 -1.77 -5.78
C GLN A 313 19.75 -2.77 -5.38
N ALA A 314 21.03 -2.43 -5.53
CA ALA A 314 22.14 -3.27 -5.10
C ALA A 314 22.19 -3.46 -3.57
N LEU A 315 21.70 -2.48 -2.79
CA LEU A 315 21.60 -2.55 -1.33
C LEU A 315 20.32 -3.25 -0.87
N ASN A 316 19.23 -3.16 -1.63
CA ASN A 316 17.98 -3.83 -1.31
C ASN A 316 18.07 -5.37 -1.48
N LYS A 317 18.39 -6.07 -0.40
CA LYS A 317 18.52 -7.54 -0.39
C LYS A 317 17.21 -8.29 -0.19
N ASN A 318 16.12 -7.59 0.13
CA ASN A 318 14.83 -8.18 0.44
C ASN A 318 13.70 -7.57 -0.41
N THR A 319 13.85 -7.68 -1.73
CA THR A 319 12.88 -7.19 -2.72
C THR A 319 11.48 -7.77 -2.50
N VAL A 320 10.45 -7.10 -3.02
CA VAL A 320 9.06 -7.55 -2.94
C VAL A 320 8.91 -8.96 -3.50
N ALA A 321 9.52 -9.22 -4.66
CA ALA A 321 9.51 -10.55 -5.28
C ALA A 321 10.17 -11.63 -4.40
N LYS A 322 11.18 -11.29 -3.61
CA LYS A 322 11.82 -12.23 -2.67
C LYS A 322 10.94 -12.49 -1.47
N GLN A 323 10.32 -11.47 -0.88
CA GLN A 323 9.37 -11.62 0.23
C GLN A 323 8.12 -12.40 -0.17
N ILE A 324 7.64 -12.27 -1.41
CA ILE A 324 6.54 -13.10 -1.94
C ILE A 324 6.94 -14.58 -2.02
N LYS A 325 8.21 -14.87 -2.34
CA LYS A 325 8.74 -16.24 -2.40
C LYS A 325 9.05 -16.83 -1.03
N ASP A 326 9.54 -16.03 -0.09
CA ASP A 326 9.80 -16.45 1.30
C ASP A 326 8.50 -16.44 2.12
N LYS A 327 7.75 -17.53 2.00
CA LYS A 327 6.43 -17.67 2.61
C LYS A 327 6.24 -19.05 3.25
N ALA A 328 5.33 -19.12 4.20
CA ALA A 328 4.83 -20.35 4.80
C ALA A 328 3.30 -20.38 4.72
N TYR A 329 2.73 -21.46 4.17
CA TYR A 329 1.28 -21.61 4.15
C TYR A 329 0.76 -21.97 5.54
N ILE A 330 -0.37 -21.37 5.91
CA ILE A 330 -1.11 -21.68 7.15
C ILE A 330 -2.52 -22.16 6.83
N ASP A 331 -3.11 -22.87 7.78
CA ASP A 331 -4.49 -23.35 7.69
C ASP A 331 -5.50 -22.32 8.18
N TYR A 332 -6.73 -22.42 7.66
CA TYR A 332 -7.83 -21.54 8.04
C TYR A 332 -8.17 -21.63 9.54
N SER A 333 -7.98 -22.80 10.16
CA SER A 333 -8.21 -23.00 11.60
C SER A 333 -7.32 -22.09 12.47
N LEU A 334 -6.07 -21.84 12.06
CA LEU A 334 -5.18 -20.91 12.75
C LEU A 334 -5.70 -19.47 12.64
N ILE A 335 -6.16 -19.05 11.46
CA ILE A 335 -6.75 -17.73 11.24
C ILE A 335 -8.01 -17.57 12.08
N ALA A 336 -8.91 -18.53 12.03
CA ALA A 336 -10.14 -18.53 12.82
C ALA A 336 -9.83 -18.46 14.33
N LYS A 337 -8.88 -19.26 14.82
CA LYS A 337 -8.41 -19.19 16.21
C LYS A 337 -7.89 -17.81 16.58
N ASN A 338 -7.08 -17.19 15.72
CA ASN A 338 -6.52 -15.86 15.97
C ASN A 338 -7.61 -14.79 16.00
N ILE A 339 -8.59 -14.86 15.10
CA ILE A 339 -9.77 -13.96 15.10
C ILE A 339 -10.53 -14.11 16.41
N LEU A 340 -10.89 -15.33 16.82
CA LEU A 340 -11.61 -15.59 18.07
C LEU A 340 -10.82 -15.09 19.30
N THR A 341 -9.51 -15.32 19.32
CA THR A 341 -8.63 -14.90 20.43
C THR A 341 -8.49 -13.37 20.49
N LYS A 342 -8.19 -12.73 19.35
CA LYS A 342 -7.96 -11.28 19.24
C LYS A 342 -9.23 -10.49 19.56
N TYR A 343 -10.37 -10.98 19.08
CA TYR A 343 -11.64 -10.29 19.21
C TYR A 343 -12.50 -10.76 20.38
N ARG A 344 -12.10 -11.81 21.11
CA ARG A 344 -12.89 -12.42 22.21
C ARG A 344 -14.34 -12.69 21.79
N ILE A 345 -14.52 -13.36 20.64
CA ILE A 345 -15.82 -13.75 20.08
C ILE A 345 -16.13 -15.18 20.47
#